data_AF-A0AA42LMI4-F1
#
_entry.id   AF-A0AA42LMI4-F1
#
_cell.length_a   1.000
_cell.length_b   1.000
_cell.length_c   1.000
_cell.angle_alpha   90.00
_cell.angle_beta   90.00
_cell.angle_gamma   90.00
#
_symmetry.space_group_name_H-M   'P 1'
#
loop_
_entity.id
_entity.type
_entity.pdbx_description
1 polymer ?
#
loop_
_entity_poly.entity_id
_entity_poly.type
_entity_poly.pdbx_seq_one_letter_code
_entity_poly.pdbx_strand_id
1 'polypeptide(L)'
;MSRYSKGETSKAKLKEKQAKTQSLLNKIILLRKAVRDNQRIPTLDVFKSKRGIPFKATLAWEDGTLEVSSCSYNTSQEPYNKEYAEQLSVALKAYNELTTAAEAPPPQKRTTKRSQQEEITILKNQIDYLTNTVAEMYRAYIQLTSRVDEQTRQDLRYQQVLKSHTQALDRAHLTLVKL
;
A
#
# COMPACT_ATOMS: atom_id res chain seq x y z
N MET A 1 25.17 37.12 19.59
CA MET A 1 24.97 35.87 20.36
C MET A 1 24.94 34.69 19.39
N SER A 2 25.96 33.85 19.41
CA SER A 2 26.00 32.61 18.61
C SER A 2 24.92 31.66 19.14
N ARG A 3 23.96 31.28 18.30
CA ARG A 3 22.84 30.39 18.70
C ARG A 3 23.22 28.91 18.78
N TYR A 4 24.47 28.54 18.54
CA TYR A 4 24.92 27.14 18.56
C TYR A 4 26.34 27.01 19.12
N SER A 5 26.55 26.02 19.99
CA SER A 5 27.89 25.59 20.42
C SER A 5 28.54 24.76 19.32
N LYS A 6 29.86 24.89 19.14
CA LYS A 6 30.63 24.22 18.09
C LYS A 6 30.61 22.71 18.34
N GLY A 7 29.75 21.97 17.63
CA GLY A 7 29.55 20.53 17.79
C GLY A 7 28.11 20.08 18.06
N GLU A 8 27.18 21.00 18.33
CA GLU A 8 25.76 20.64 18.49
C GLU A 8 25.08 20.41 17.14
N THR A 9 24.51 19.23 16.94
CA THR A 9 23.61 18.97 15.81
C THR A 9 22.24 19.57 16.11
N SER A 10 21.69 20.32 15.14
CA SER A 10 20.39 20.94 15.33
C SER A 10 19.29 19.89 15.57
N LYS A 11 18.26 20.26 16.35
CA LYS A 11 17.07 19.40 16.57
C LYS A 11 16.44 18.92 15.26
N ALA A 12 16.51 19.75 14.21
CA ALA A 12 16.03 19.40 12.88
C ALA A 12 16.82 18.24 12.24
N LYS A 13 18.16 18.25 12.37
CA LYS A 13 19.02 17.18 11.85
C LYS A 13 18.83 15.85 12.57
N LEU A 14 18.58 15.89 13.89
CA LEU A 14 18.25 14.70 14.66
C LEU A 14 16.89 14.09 14.23
N LYS A 15 15.87 14.93 14.00
CA LYS A 15 14.57 14.49 13.48
C LYS A 15 14.69 13.88 12.09
N GLU A 16 15.44 14.52 11.19
CA GLU A 16 15.69 13.99 9.84
C GLU A 16 16.35 12.60 9.89
N LYS A 17 17.35 12.44 10.77
CA LYS A 17 18.02 11.16 11.00
C LYS A 17 17.03 10.09 11.49
N GLN A 18 16.24 10.40 12.53
CA GLN A 18 15.25 9.48 13.08
C GLN A 18 14.20 9.08 12.04
N ALA A 19 13.71 10.03 11.24
CA ALA A 19 12.73 9.76 10.18
C ALA A 19 13.26 8.77 9.14
N LYS A 20 14.53 8.88 8.74
CA LYS A 20 15.15 7.94 7.78
C LYS A 20 15.33 6.54 8.38
N THR A 21 15.72 6.44 9.65
CA THR A 21 15.78 5.16 10.37
C THR A 21 14.39 4.53 10.48
N GLN A 22 13.37 5.31 10.82
CA GLN A 22 11.99 4.84 10.92
C GLN A 22 11.46 4.37 9.56
N SER A 23 11.77 5.08 8.48
CA SER A 23 11.42 4.66 7.12
C SER A 23 12.02 3.28 6.78
N LEU A 24 13.30 3.03 7.11
CA LEU A 24 13.91 1.71 6.90
C LEU A 24 13.17 0.61 7.67
N LEU A 25 12.81 0.87 8.93
CA LEU A 25 12.01 -0.06 9.74
C LEU A 25 10.64 -0.34 9.13
N ASN A 26 9.92 0.71 8.71
CA ASN A 26 8.62 0.58 8.07
C ASN A 26 8.72 -0.26 6.78
N LYS A 27 9.73 -0.02 5.94
CA LYS A 27 10.00 -0.84 4.74
C LYS A 27 10.20 -2.32 5.09
N ILE A 28 10.97 -2.62 6.13
CA ILE A 28 11.19 -4.01 6.59
C ILE A 28 9.88 -4.66 7.05
N ILE A 29 9.09 -3.95 7.86
CA ILE A 29 7.82 -4.46 8.39
C ILE A 29 6.85 -4.76 7.25
N LEU A 30 6.72 -3.84 6.30
CA LEU A 30 5.83 -3.99 5.14
C LEU A 30 6.23 -5.17 4.26
N LEU A 31 7.52 -5.32 3.94
CA LEU A 31 8.00 -6.47 3.15
C LEU A 31 7.77 -7.79 3.87
N ARG A 32 8.06 -7.88 5.18
CA ARG A 32 7.82 -9.09 5.96
C ARG A 32 6.33 -9.43 6.06
N LYS A 33 5.46 -8.42 6.21
CA LYS A 33 4.01 -8.61 6.20
C LYS A 33 3.54 -9.11 4.83
N ALA A 34 3.99 -8.48 3.75
CA ALA A 34 3.66 -8.88 2.39
C ALA A 34 4.09 -10.32 2.08
N VAL A 35 5.28 -10.74 2.55
CA VAL A 35 5.74 -12.12 2.42
C VAL A 35 4.86 -13.09 3.20
N ARG A 36 4.51 -12.76 4.46
CA ARG A 36 3.65 -13.58 5.31
C ARG A 36 2.25 -13.76 4.73
N ASP A 37 1.69 -12.68 4.21
CA ASP A 37 0.33 -12.63 3.69
C ASP A 37 0.26 -13.10 2.22
N ASN A 38 1.41 -13.43 1.62
CA ASN A 38 1.57 -13.74 0.19
C ASN A 38 0.95 -12.65 -0.73
N GLN A 39 1.11 -11.39 -0.34
CA GLN A 39 0.57 -10.23 -1.04
C GLN A 39 1.67 -9.39 -1.66
N ARG A 40 1.36 -8.75 -2.78
CA ARG A 40 2.25 -7.76 -3.42
C ARG A 40 1.92 -6.36 -2.95
N ILE A 41 2.94 -5.50 -2.89
CA ILE A 41 2.86 -4.08 -2.56
C ILE A 41 2.88 -3.30 -3.89
N PRO A 42 1.72 -2.81 -4.38
CA PRO A 42 1.65 -2.22 -5.72
C PRO A 42 2.59 -1.02 -5.92
N THR A 43 2.72 -0.15 -4.90
CA THR A 43 3.55 1.06 -4.99
C THR A 43 5.05 0.77 -5.04
N LEU A 44 5.48 -0.39 -4.51
CA LEU A 44 6.86 -0.86 -4.62
C LEU A 44 7.09 -1.68 -5.90
N ASP A 45 6.09 -2.44 -6.36
CA ASP A 45 6.19 -3.30 -7.54
C ASP A 45 6.36 -2.52 -8.84
N VAL A 46 6.04 -1.21 -8.86
CA VAL A 46 6.36 -0.29 -9.98
C VAL A 46 7.86 -0.33 -10.31
N PHE A 47 8.73 -0.60 -9.34
CA PHE A 47 10.18 -0.65 -9.51
C PHE A 47 10.72 -2.04 -9.88
N LYS A 48 9.84 -3.01 -10.16
CA LYS A 48 10.23 -4.38 -10.46
C LYS A 48 10.95 -4.47 -11.80
N SER A 49 12.12 -5.11 -11.79
CA SER A 49 12.88 -5.47 -12.99
C SER A 49 12.76 -6.97 -13.29
N LYS A 50 13.37 -7.43 -14.39
CA LYS A 50 13.49 -8.87 -14.71
C LYS A 50 14.10 -9.70 -13.58
N ARG A 51 14.93 -9.10 -12.72
CA ARG A 51 15.61 -9.76 -11.60
C ARG A 51 14.95 -9.48 -10.24
N GLY A 52 13.73 -8.96 -10.23
CA GLY A 52 13.06 -8.44 -9.03
C GLY A 52 13.34 -6.95 -8.79
N ILE A 53 12.89 -6.46 -7.65
CA ILE A 53 13.08 -5.07 -7.23
C ILE A 53 14.51 -4.91 -6.70
N PRO A 54 15.32 -3.97 -7.24
CA PRO A 54 16.66 -3.74 -6.75
C PRO A 54 16.66 -2.98 -5.41
N PHE A 55 17.64 -3.25 -4.57
CA PHE A 55 17.78 -2.63 -3.24
C PHE A 55 17.79 -1.10 -3.30
N LYS A 56 18.50 -0.52 -4.27
CA LYS A 56 18.54 0.94 -4.48
C LYS A 56 17.15 1.53 -4.76
N ALA A 57 16.30 0.81 -5.49
CA ALA A 57 14.92 1.26 -5.72
C ALA A 57 14.07 1.11 -4.46
N THR A 58 14.29 0.08 -3.65
CA THR A 58 13.63 -0.06 -2.33
C THR A 58 14.01 1.09 -1.39
N LEU A 59 15.27 1.56 -1.44
CA LEU A 59 15.71 2.74 -0.71
C LEU A 59 15.06 4.03 -1.25
N ALA A 60 14.92 4.16 -2.56
CA ALA A 60 14.28 5.32 -3.20
C ALA A 60 12.74 5.32 -3.12
N TRP A 61 12.12 4.18 -2.80
CA TRP A 61 10.67 4.06 -2.66
C TRP A 61 10.13 5.02 -1.59
N GLU A 62 9.07 5.73 -1.98
CA GLU A 62 8.30 6.66 -1.16
C GLU A 62 6.81 6.36 -1.28
N ASP A 63 6.13 6.35 -0.15
CA ASP A 63 4.69 6.22 -0.06
C ASP A 63 4.22 6.86 1.25
N GLY A 64 3.61 8.04 1.14
CA GLY A 64 3.13 8.78 2.31
C GLY A 64 2.02 8.04 3.06
N THR A 65 1.26 7.17 2.39
CA THR A 65 0.18 6.40 3.01
C THR A 65 0.70 5.23 3.84
N LEU A 66 1.86 4.69 3.45
CA LEU A 66 2.54 3.59 4.16
C LEU A 66 3.63 4.09 5.10
N GLU A 67 3.75 5.41 5.30
CA GLU A 67 4.79 6.07 6.09
C GLU A 67 6.21 5.67 5.67
N VAL A 68 6.41 5.60 4.35
CA VAL A 68 7.68 5.23 3.73
C VAL A 68 8.26 6.44 2.99
N SER A 69 9.52 6.77 3.25
CA SER A 69 10.24 7.88 2.61
C SER A 69 11.57 7.43 1.99
N SER A 70 12.09 8.20 1.04
CA SER A 70 13.35 7.85 0.39
C SER A 70 14.52 8.00 1.34
N CYS A 71 15.49 7.11 1.17
CA CYS A 71 16.74 7.12 1.90
C CYS A 71 17.89 6.95 0.90
N SER A 72 18.97 7.71 1.07
CA SER A 72 20.15 7.55 0.23
C SER A 72 20.90 6.25 0.60
N TYR A 73 21.65 5.70 -0.35
CA TYR A 73 22.48 4.52 -0.06
C TYR A 73 23.48 4.81 1.07
N ASN A 74 24.17 5.95 1.03
CA ASN A 74 25.13 6.34 2.06
C ASN A 74 24.48 6.37 3.44
N THR A 75 23.28 6.95 3.55
CA THR A 75 22.55 7.01 4.83
C THR A 75 22.13 5.62 5.33
N SER A 76 21.81 4.68 4.44
CA SER A 76 21.54 3.29 4.82
C SER A 76 22.78 2.57 5.37
N GLN A 77 23.97 2.97 4.92
CA GLN A 77 25.25 2.37 5.32
C GLN A 77 25.90 3.03 6.53
N GLU A 78 25.30 4.09 7.08
CA GLU A 78 25.79 4.70 8.32
C GLU A 78 25.72 3.69 9.48
N PRO A 79 26.64 3.75 10.46
CA PRO A 79 26.78 2.71 11.50
C PRO A 79 25.48 2.37 12.24
N TYR A 80 24.62 3.36 12.47
CA TYR A 80 23.35 3.19 13.17
C TYR A 80 22.20 2.70 12.29
N ASN A 81 22.37 2.67 10.96
CA ASN A 81 21.38 2.18 10.00
C ASN A 81 21.79 0.88 9.31
N LYS A 82 23.08 0.51 9.39
CA LYS A 82 23.66 -0.62 8.69
C LYS A 82 22.91 -1.93 8.97
N GLU A 83 22.60 -2.19 10.24
CA GLU A 83 21.85 -3.38 10.63
C GLU A 83 20.45 -3.40 9.99
N TYR A 84 19.74 -2.27 9.97
CA TYR A 84 18.44 -2.17 9.30
C TYR A 84 18.57 -2.32 7.79
N ALA A 85 19.63 -1.83 7.17
CA ALA A 85 19.89 -2.02 5.75
C ALA A 85 20.13 -3.51 5.41
N GLU A 86 20.85 -4.23 6.25
CA GLU A 86 21.06 -5.69 6.12
C GLU A 86 19.73 -6.43 6.28
N GLN A 87 18.94 -6.12 7.31
CA GLN A 87 17.61 -6.71 7.51
C GLN A 87 16.65 -6.41 6.34
N LEU A 88 16.71 -5.19 5.80
CA LEU A 88 15.94 -4.80 4.62
C LEU A 88 16.35 -5.61 3.39
N SER A 89 17.65 -5.85 3.21
CA SER A 89 18.15 -6.66 2.10
C SER A 89 17.64 -8.10 2.15
N VAL A 90 17.57 -8.69 3.35
CA VAL A 90 17.03 -10.04 3.57
C VAL A 90 15.53 -10.07 3.31
N ALA A 91 14.78 -9.10 3.85
CA ALA A 91 13.33 -9.01 3.64
C ALA A 91 12.98 -8.80 2.14
N LEU A 92 13.77 -8.00 1.43
CA LEU A 92 13.61 -7.76 -0.01
C LEU A 92 13.90 -9.01 -0.85
N LYS A 93 14.92 -9.80 -0.50
CA LYS A 93 15.20 -11.07 -1.18
C LYS A 93 13.99 -12.01 -1.07
N ALA A 94 13.49 -12.22 0.15
CA ALA A 94 12.29 -13.04 0.37
C ALA A 94 11.06 -12.49 -0.39
N TYR A 95 10.88 -11.17 -0.42
CA TYR A 95 9.79 -10.54 -1.17
C TYR A 95 9.94 -10.70 -2.70
N ASN A 96 11.15 -10.65 -3.23
CA ASN A 96 11.40 -10.89 -4.66
C ASN A 96 11.15 -12.35 -5.06
N GLU A 97 11.40 -13.28 -4.13
CA GLU A 97 11.15 -14.72 -4.29
C GLU A 97 9.66 -15.09 -4.18
N LEU A 98 8.79 -14.16 -3.74
CA LEU A 98 7.34 -14.38 -3.76
C LEU A 98 6.92 -14.78 -5.17
N THR A 99 6.68 -16.07 -5.33
CA THR A 99 6.18 -16.60 -6.59
C THR A 99 4.71 -16.26 -6.56
N THR A 100 4.33 -15.16 -7.20
CA THR A 100 2.92 -14.98 -7.52
C THR A 100 2.54 -16.23 -8.30
N ALA A 101 1.51 -16.93 -7.86
CA ALA A 101 0.74 -17.81 -8.73
C ALA A 101 0.04 -16.98 -9.83
N ALA A 102 0.77 -16.03 -10.43
CA ALA A 102 0.56 -15.64 -11.79
C ALA A 102 0.93 -16.89 -12.58
N GLU A 103 -0.10 -17.69 -12.88
CA GLU A 103 -0.20 -18.40 -14.15
C GLU A 103 0.75 -17.71 -15.13
N ALA A 104 1.84 -18.40 -15.48
CA ALA A 104 2.66 -17.92 -16.58
C ALA A 104 1.69 -17.58 -17.70
N PRO A 105 1.70 -16.34 -18.25
CA PRO A 105 0.71 -15.98 -19.25
C PRO A 105 0.78 -17.10 -20.31
N PRO A 106 -0.34 -17.79 -20.57
CA PRO A 106 -0.32 -18.91 -21.49
C PRO A 106 0.35 -18.43 -22.76
N PRO A 107 1.20 -19.25 -23.40
CA PRO A 107 1.99 -18.84 -24.55
C PRO A 107 1.08 -18.07 -25.49
N GLN A 108 1.39 -16.79 -25.71
CA GLN A 108 0.51 -15.85 -26.41
C GLN A 108 0.07 -16.51 -27.71
N LYS A 109 -1.17 -17.04 -27.73
CA LYS A 109 -1.78 -17.53 -28.96
C LYS A 109 -1.79 -16.33 -29.88
N ARG A 110 -1.28 -16.47 -31.11
CA ARG A 110 -1.28 -15.40 -32.11
C ARG A 110 -2.67 -14.75 -32.12
N THR A 111 -2.78 -13.57 -31.53
CA THR A 111 -4.06 -12.91 -31.37
C THR A 111 -4.48 -12.38 -32.72
N THR A 112 -5.69 -12.71 -33.14
CA THR A 112 -6.26 -12.12 -34.34
C THR A 112 -6.82 -10.75 -33.96
N LYS A 113 -6.97 -9.83 -34.92
CA LYS A 113 -7.61 -8.52 -34.67
C LYS A 113 -8.98 -8.67 -34.00
N ARG A 114 -9.70 -9.76 -34.30
CA ARG A 114 -10.99 -10.09 -33.69
C ARG A 114 -10.89 -10.45 -32.21
N SER A 115 -9.92 -11.28 -31.81
CA SER A 115 -9.73 -11.64 -30.39
C SER A 115 -9.31 -10.44 -29.55
N GLN A 116 -8.52 -9.52 -30.12
CA GLN A 116 -8.16 -8.26 -29.46
C GLN A 116 -9.38 -7.36 -29.26
N GLN A 117 -10.28 -7.29 -30.24
CA GLN A 117 -11.50 -6.51 -30.13
C GLN A 117 -12.46 -7.06 -29.06
N GLU A 118 -12.55 -8.39 -28.95
CA GLU A 118 -13.33 -9.06 -27.89
C GLU A 118 -12.76 -8.75 -26.50
N GLU A 119 -11.44 -8.82 -26.34
CA GLU A 119 -10.75 -8.47 -25.09
C GLU A 119 -10.95 -6.99 -24.71
N ILE A 120 -10.83 -6.07 -25.68
CA ILE A 120 -11.14 -4.64 -25.48
C ILE A 120 -12.58 -4.45 -25.02
N THR A 121 -13.53 -5.21 -25.58
CA THR A 121 -14.95 -5.10 -25.22
C THR A 121 -15.19 -5.60 -23.80
N ILE A 122 -14.58 -6.72 -23.41
CA ILE A 122 -14.65 -7.25 -22.04
C ILE A 122 -14.07 -6.24 -21.05
N LEU A 123 -12.91 -5.67 -21.35
CA LEU A 123 -12.26 -4.66 -20.49
C LEU A 123 -13.13 -3.40 -20.33
N LYS A 124 -13.74 -2.91 -21.42
CA LYS A 124 -14.69 -1.79 -21.35
C LYS A 124 -15.87 -2.10 -20.45
N ASN A 125 -16.48 -3.28 -20.61
CA ASN A 125 -17.60 -3.69 -19.77
C ASN A 125 -17.20 -3.78 -18.29
N GLN A 126 -15.99 -4.26 -17.98
CA GLN A 126 -15.47 -4.29 -16.61
C GLN A 126 -15.25 -2.89 -16.05
N ILE A 127 -14.70 -1.97 -16.84
CA ILE A 127 -14.52 -0.57 -16.45
C ILE A 127 -15.88 0.08 -16.16
N ASP A 128 -16.87 -0.13 -17.02
CA ASP A 128 -18.22 0.43 -16.84
C ASP A 128 -18.88 -0.13 -15.57
N TYR A 129 -18.77 -1.44 -15.35
CA TYR A 129 -19.28 -2.09 -14.14
C TYR A 129 -18.64 -1.52 -12.87
N LEU A 130 -17.31 -1.41 -12.84
CA LEU A 130 -16.58 -0.88 -11.70
C LEU A 130 -16.92 0.60 -11.46
N THR A 131 -17.01 1.39 -12.52
CA THR A 131 -17.37 2.82 -12.45
C THR A 131 -18.76 2.99 -11.84
N ASN A 132 -19.73 2.19 -12.27
CA ASN A 132 -21.08 2.20 -11.70
C ASN A 132 -21.08 1.78 -10.23
N THR A 133 -20.35 0.71 -9.89
CA THR A 133 -20.27 0.21 -8.51
C THR A 133 -19.68 1.26 -7.57
N VAL A 134 -18.60 1.93 -7.98
CA VAL A 134 -17.97 3.02 -7.20
C VAL A 134 -18.93 4.21 -7.06
N ALA A 135 -19.64 4.57 -8.13
CA ALA A 135 -20.63 5.65 -8.07
C ALA A 135 -21.77 5.32 -7.10
N GLU A 136 -22.24 4.07 -7.06
CA GLU A 136 -23.25 3.62 -6.09
C GLU A 136 -22.73 3.66 -4.65
N MET A 137 -21.51 3.18 -4.41
CA MET A 137 -20.87 3.28 -3.10
C MET A 137 -20.75 4.73 -2.63
N TYR A 138 -20.36 5.63 -3.54
CA TYR A 138 -20.26 7.06 -3.24
C TYR A 138 -21.62 7.70 -2.93
N ARG A 139 -22.66 7.37 -3.72
CA ARG A 139 -24.03 7.83 -3.43
C ARG A 139 -24.52 7.31 -2.07
N ALA A 140 -24.29 6.03 -1.78
CA ALA A 140 -24.65 5.44 -0.48
C ALA A 140 -23.90 6.13 0.67
N TYR A 141 -22.62 6.43 0.49
CA TYR A 141 -21.83 7.20 1.46
C TYR A 141 -22.40 8.59 1.67
N ILE A 142 -22.73 9.35 0.61
CA ILE A 142 -23.36 10.68 0.73
C ILE A 142 -24.72 10.59 1.46
N GLN A 143 -25.54 9.59 1.15
CA GLN A 143 -26.82 9.40 1.82
C GLN A 143 -26.65 9.05 3.30
N LEU A 144 -25.60 8.29 3.65
CA LEU A 144 -25.29 7.97 5.04
C LEU A 144 -24.79 9.21 5.78
N THR A 145 -23.92 10.00 5.15
CA THR A 145 -23.42 11.24 5.76
C THR A 145 -24.56 12.24 5.93
N SER A 146 -25.43 12.44 4.95
CA SER A 146 -26.54 13.38 5.09
C SER A 146 -27.54 13.03 6.22
N ARG A 147 -27.61 11.75 6.64
CA ARG A 147 -28.49 11.27 7.72
C ARG A 147 -27.85 11.27 9.11
N VAL A 148 -26.52 11.32 9.20
CA VAL A 148 -25.78 11.26 10.47
C VAL A 148 -25.07 12.59 10.66
N ASP A 149 -25.37 13.30 11.74
CA ASP A 149 -24.69 14.53 12.13
C ASP A 149 -23.19 14.28 12.40
N GLU A 150 -22.36 15.28 12.13
CA GLU A 150 -20.90 15.18 12.21
C GLU A 150 -20.41 14.70 13.60
N GLN A 151 -21.17 15.02 14.66
CA GLN A 151 -20.86 14.67 16.04
C GLN A 151 -21.08 13.18 16.32
N THR A 152 -22.18 12.59 15.84
CA THR A 152 -22.43 11.14 15.90
C THR A 152 -21.47 10.34 15.01
N ARG A 153 -20.97 10.91 13.89
CA ARG A 153 -19.97 10.23 13.05
C ARG A 153 -18.61 10.07 13.73
N GLN A 154 -18.24 10.99 14.63
CA GLN A 154 -17.01 10.92 15.40
C GLN A 154 -17.15 10.04 16.65
N ASP A 155 -18.35 9.59 16.99
CA ASP A 155 -18.58 8.69 18.12
C ASP A 155 -18.04 7.28 17.80
N LEU A 156 -16.97 6.91 18.49
CA LEU A 156 -16.33 5.60 18.46
C LEU A 156 -17.32 4.45 18.73
N ARG A 157 -18.33 4.66 19.58
CA ARG A 157 -19.35 3.63 19.87
C ARG A 157 -20.25 3.39 18.67
N TYR A 158 -20.67 4.46 17.99
CA TYR A 158 -21.47 4.35 16.78
C TYR A 158 -20.71 3.59 15.67
N GLN A 159 -19.43 3.88 15.48
CA GLN A 159 -18.57 3.17 14.53
C GLN A 159 -18.38 1.69 14.88
N GLN A 160 -18.23 1.36 16.17
CA GLN A 160 -18.13 -0.04 16.63
C GLN A 160 -19.43 -0.81 16.41
N VAL A 161 -20.59 -0.19 16.66
CA VAL A 161 -21.91 -0.79 16.41
C VAL A 161 -22.11 -1.05 14.92
N LEU A 162 -21.83 -0.08 14.05
CA LEU A 162 -21.87 -0.25 12.60
C LEU A 162 -20.99 -1.40 12.12
N LYS A 163 -19.75 -1.49 12.61
CA LYS A 163 -18.81 -2.57 12.29
C LYS A 163 -19.34 -3.94 12.75
N SER A 164 -19.95 -4.01 13.93
CA SER A 164 -20.55 -5.25 14.43
C SER A 164 -21.77 -5.68 13.60
N HIS A 165 -22.60 -4.72 13.17
CA HIS A 165 -23.76 -4.97 12.33
C HIS A 165 -23.38 -5.46 10.94
N THR A 166 -22.39 -4.83 10.29
CA THR A 166 -21.93 -5.28 8.96
C THR A 166 -21.32 -6.66 9.00
N GLN A 167 -20.54 -6.98 10.04
CA GLN A 167 -20.00 -8.33 10.26
C GLN A 167 -21.10 -9.37 10.50
N ALA A 168 -22.17 -9.00 11.22
CA ALA A 168 -23.30 -9.89 11.44
C ALA A 168 -24.12 -10.13 10.17
N LEU A 169 -24.37 -9.09 9.36
CA LEU A 169 -25.07 -9.18 8.08
C LEU A 169 -24.30 -10.06 7.07
N ASP A 170 -22.99 -9.87 6.99
CA ASP A 170 -22.11 -10.65 6.12
C ASP A 170 -22.10 -12.14 6.50
N ARG A 171 -21.99 -12.44 7.80
CA ARG A 171 -22.08 -13.82 8.32
C ARG A 171 -23.44 -14.47 8.08
N ALA A 172 -24.51 -13.68 8.01
CA ALA A 172 -25.87 -14.18 7.84
C ALA A 172 -26.34 -14.16 6.37
N HIS A 173 -25.50 -13.72 5.42
CA HIS A 173 -25.86 -13.53 4.01
C HIS A 173 -27.12 -12.67 3.80
N LEU A 174 -27.35 -11.70 4.70
CA LEU A 174 -28.51 -10.83 4.65
C LEU A 174 -28.18 -9.53 3.91
N THR A 175 -29.07 -9.11 3.01
CA THR A 175 -28.98 -7.82 2.32
C THR A 175 -30.06 -6.87 2.86
N LEU A 176 -29.73 -5.59 2.94
CA LEU A 176 -30.69 -4.56 3.32
C LEU A 176 -31.73 -4.40 2.19
N VAL A 177 -32.99 -4.63 2.52
CA VAL A 177 -34.11 -4.36 1.60
C VAL A 177 -34.21 -2.84 1.41
N LYS A 178 -34.11 -2.39 0.16
CA LYS A 178 -34.33 -0.99 -0.21
C LYS A 178 -35.82 -0.68 -0.03
N LEU A 179 -36.14 0.29 0.84
CA LEU A 179 -37.44 0.98 0.87
C LEU A 179 -37.43 2.13 -0.14
#